data_AF-A0A254QF44-F1
#
_entry.id   AF-A0A254QF44-F1
#
_cell.length_a   1.000
_cell.length_b   1.000
_cell.length_c   1.000
_cell.angle_alpha   90.00
_cell.angle_beta   90.00
_cell.angle_gamma   90.00
#
_symmetry.space_group_name_H-M   'P 1'
#
loop_
_entity.id
_entity.type
_entity.pdbx_description
1 polymer ?
#
loop_
_entity_poly.entity_id
_entity_poly.type
_entity_poly.pdbx_seq_one_letter_code
_entity_poly.pdbx_strand_id
1 'polypeptide(L)'
;MRVELASELVLKKRAELQRSSREIGVSEEYISLLVDTFYDRIQHHEVLGPIFASKIKDWPPHLAKMKKFWEGVALRSAGYQGKLMEVHAGVEQARSWMVPQWLELFEQTLRDTAPNEVVVEHFMLLA
;
A
#
# COMPACT_ATOMS: atom_id res chain seq x y z
N MET A 1 -8.57 -5.33 -33.91
CA MET A 1 -8.21 -3.92 -34.21
C MET A 1 -8.53 -2.90 -33.10
N ARG A 2 -9.76 -2.40 -32.86
CA ARG A 2 -9.98 -1.34 -31.83
C ARG A 2 -9.72 -1.79 -30.37
N VAL A 3 -10.13 -3.01 -30.01
CA VAL A 3 -9.89 -3.59 -28.67
C VAL A 3 -8.40 -3.85 -28.41
N GLU A 4 -7.69 -4.22 -29.47
CA GLU A 4 -6.27 -4.55 -29.46
C GLU A 4 -5.40 -3.30 -29.28
N LEU A 5 -5.71 -2.23 -30.02
CA LEU A 5 -5.09 -0.91 -29.85
C LEU A 5 -5.34 -0.33 -28.45
N ALA A 6 -6.54 -0.52 -27.90
CA ALA A 6 -6.85 -0.11 -26.53
C ALA A 6 -6.04 -0.90 -25.50
N SER A 7 -5.85 -2.21 -25.70
CA SER A 7 -5.02 -3.06 -24.84
C SER A 7 -3.55 -2.64 -24.86
N GLU A 8 -2.99 -2.40 -26.06
CA GLU A 8 -1.60 -1.93 -26.21
C GLU A 8 -1.36 -0.57 -25.54
N LEU A 9 -2.30 0.37 -25.69
CA LEU A 9 -2.21 1.68 -25.05
C LEU A 9 -2.21 1.57 -23.52
N VAL A 10 -3.07 0.71 -22.96
CA VAL A 10 -3.13 0.45 -21.51
C VAL A 10 -1.82 -0.16 -21.02
N LEU A 11 -1.26 -1.15 -21.73
CA LEU A 11 0.00 -1.80 -21.36
C LEU A 11 1.17 -0.81 -21.43
N LYS A 12 1.24 0.01 -22.48
CA LYS A 12 2.28 1.04 -22.62
C LYS A 12 2.19 2.07 -21.50
N LYS A 13 0.99 2.58 -21.22
CA LYS A 13 0.79 3.55 -20.14
C LYS A 13 1.17 2.96 -18.78
N ARG A 14 0.85 1.69 -18.54
CA ARG A 14 1.24 0.97 -17.32
C ARG A 14 2.75 0.86 -17.19
N ALA A 15 3.45 0.50 -18.26
CA ALA A 15 4.90 0.39 -18.28
C ALA A 15 5.59 1.75 -18.03
N GLU A 16 5.07 2.83 -18.61
CA GLU A 16 5.55 4.20 -18.37
C GLU A 16 5.39 4.60 -16.90
N LEU A 17 4.20 4.37 -16.32
CA LEU A 17 3.94 4.68 -14.92
C LEU A 17 4.80 3.84 -13.97
N GLN A 18 4.95 2.54 -14.24
CA GLN A 18 5.81 1.67 -13.45
C GLN A 18 7.27 2.13 -13.51
N ARG A 19 7.76 2.53 -14.70
CA ARG A 19 9.10 3.09 -14.85
C ARG A 19 9.27 4.36 -14.04
N SER A 20 8.30 5.29 -14.12
CA SER A 20 8.33 6.53 -13.37
C SER A 20 8.38 6.31 -11.86
N SER A 21 7.60 5.35 -11.32
CA SER A 21 7.68 4.97 -9.91
C SER A 21 9.07 4.44 -9.52
N ARG A 22 9.70 3.63 -10.38
CA ARG A 22 11.07 3.14 -10.13
C ARG A 22 12.12 4.25 -10.20
N GLU A 23 11.97 5.21 -11.11
CA GLU A 23 12.90 6.34 -11.28
C GLU A 23 12.95 7.24 -10.03
N ILE A 24 11.82 7.40 -9.33
CA ILE A 24 11.78 8.16 -8.07
C ILE A 24 12.28 7.36 -6.85
N GLY A 25 12.58 6.08 -7.01
CA GLY A 25 13.13 5.21 -5.95
C GLY A 25 12.14 4.23 -5.33
N VAL A 26 10.95 4.02 -5.92
CA VAL A 26 10.06 2.93 -5.48
C VAL A 26 10.57 1.59 -6.03
N SER A 27 10.91 0.67 -5.13
CA SER A 27 11.29 -0.71 -5.47
C SER A 27 10.55 -1.73 -4.60
N GLU A 28 10.60 -2.99 -5.00
CA GLU A 28 10.08 -4.11 -4.22
C GLU A 28 10.76 -4.20 -2.84
N GLU A 29 12.07 -3.94 -2.76
CA GLU A 29 12.82 -3.92 -1.51
C GLU A 29 12.34 -2.79 -0.59
N TYR A 30 12.14 -1.59 -1.14
CA TYR A 30 11.61 -0.47 -0.39
C TYR A 30 10.18 -0.75 0.11
N ILE A 31 9.32 -1.31 -0.76
CA ILE A 31 7.95 -1.69 -0.37
C ILE A 31 7.98 -2.74 0.75
N SER A 32 8.90 -3.71 0.70
CA SER A 32 9.05 -4.68 1.78
C SER A 32 9.40 -4.00 3.10
N LEU A 33 10.38 -3.08 3.09
CA LEU A 33 10.79 -2.31 4.27
C LEU A 33 9.63 -1.49 4.83
N LEU A 34 8.94 -0.74 3.97
CA LEU A 34 7.79 0.09 4.34
C LEU A 34 6.69 -0.75 5.00
N VAL A 35 6.31 -1.87 4.37
CA VAL A 35 5.25 -2.74 4.87
C VAL A 35 5.63 -3.38 6.20
N ASP A 36 6.84 -3.92 6.32
CA ASP A 36 7.29 -4.55 7.57
C ASP A 36 7.33 -3.52 8.71
N THR A 37 7.88 -2.33 8.46
CA THR A 37 7.97 -1.24 9.46
C THR A 37 6.58 -0.73 9.84
N PHE A 38 5.70 -0.51 8.87
CA PHE A 38 4.37 0.03 9.12
C PHE A 38 3.51 -0.92 9.95
N TYR A 39 3.53 -2.22 9.63
CA TYR A 39 2.74 -3.19 10.36
C TYR A 39 3.34 -3.59 11.70
N ASP A 40 4.66 -3.48 11.88
CA ASP A 40 5.27 -3.52 13.21
C ASP A 40 4.75 -2.36 14.08
N ARG A 41 4.71 -1.13 13.54
CA ARG A 41 4.14 0.03 14.25
C ARG A 41 2.65 -0.13 14.54
N ILE A 42 1.86 -0.66 13.61
CA ILE A 42 0.43 -0.95 13.85
C ILE A 42 0.27 -1.90 15.04
N GLN A 43 1.08 -2.95 15.13
CA GLN A 43 0.97 -3.94 16.22
C GLN A 43 1.22 -3.32 17.60
N HIS A 44 2.06 -2.29 17.68
CA HIS A 44 2.38 -1.58 18.92
C HIS A 44 1.52 -0.33 19.17
N HIS A 45 0.71 0.09 18.21
CA HIS A 45 -0.11 1.29 18.33
C HIS A 45 -1.30 1.05 19.25
N GLU A 46 -1.48 1.90 20.28
CA GLU A 46 -2.48 1.70 21.35
C GLU A 46 -3.92 1.56 20.82
N VAL A 47 -4.27 2.37 19.81
CA VAL A 47 -5.61 2.38 19.21
C VAL A 47 -5.77 1.40 18.05
N LEU A 48 -4.87 1.42 17.05
CA LEU A 48 -4.96 0.58 15.86
C LEU A 48 -4.63 -0.89 16.17
N GLY A 49 -3.63 -1.16 17.02
CA GLY A 49 -3.13 -2.50 17.31
C GLY A 49 -4.21 -3.49 17.74
N PRO A 50 -5.03 -3.19 18.76
CA PRO A 50 -6.12 -4.08 19.18
C PRO A 50 -7.12 -4.40 18.06
N ILE A 51 -7.36 -3.47 17.14
CA ILE A 51 -8.31 -3.64 16.03
C ILE A 51 -7.73 -4.59 15.00
N PHE A 52 -6.48 -4.39 14.59
CA PHE A 52 -5.79 -5.30 13.67
C PHE A 52 -5.62 -6.70 14.30
N ALA A 53 -5.26 -6.80 15.58
CA ALA A 53 -5.14 -8.06 16.31
C ALA A 53 -6.48 -8.82 16.43
N SER A 54 -7.62 -8.13 16.38
CA SER A 54 -8.94 -8.76 16.35
C SER A 54 -9.21 -9.50 15.03
N LYS A 55 -8.63 -9.03 13.92
CA LYS A 55 -8.87 -9.53 12.55
C LYS A 55 -7.73 -10.40 12.00
N ILE A 56 -6.50 -10.13 12.40
CA ILE A 56 -5.30 -10.81 11.90
C ILE A 56 -4.76 -11.68 13.01
N LYS A 57 -4.79 -13.00 12.76
CA LYS A 57 -4.23 -14.00 13.69
C LYS A 57 -2.89 -14.55 13.22
N ASP A 58 -2.66 -14.54 11.91
CA ASP A 58 -1.43 -15.02 11.29
C ASP A 58 -0.77 -13.89 10.48
N TRP A 59 0.33 -13.37 11.01
CA TRP A 59 0.99 -12.16 10.51
C TRP A 59 1.84 -12.40 9.25
N PRO A 60 2.72 -13.42 9.17
CA PRO A 60 3.53 -13.66 7.97
C PRO A 60 2.75 -13.72 6.64
N PRO A 61 1.64 -14.48 6.50
CA PRO A 61 0.86 -14.48 5.27
C PRO A 61 0.13 -13.16 5.04
N HIS A 62 -0.27 -12.46 6.10
CA HIS A 62 -0.87 -11.13 5.98
C HIS A 62 0.15 -10.12 5.42
N LEU A 63 1.36 -10.07 5.96
CA LEU A 63 2.43 -9.18 5.49
C LEU A 63 2.80 -9.50 4.03
N ALA A 64 2.91 -10.77 3.66
CA ALA A 64 3.14 -11.16 2.27
C ALA A 64 2.05 -10.63 1.32
N LYS A 65 0.78 -10.72 1.73
CA LYS A 65 -0.35 -10.15 0.97
C LYS A 65 -0.26 -8.62 0.88
N MET A 66 0.14 -7.94 1.95
CA MET A 66 0.27 -6.47 1.97
C MET A 66 1.43 -5.96 1.11
N LYS A 67 2.55 -6.69 1.05
CA LYS A 67 3.63 -6.40 0.09
C LYS A 67 3.12 -6.46 -1.34
N LYS A 68 2.35 -7.50 -1.70
CA LYS A 68 1.73 -7.61 -3.03
C LYS A 68 0.68 -6.54 -3.30
N PHE A 69 -0.08 -6.13 -2.30
CA PHE A 69 -0.99 -4.99 -2.40
C PHE A 69 -0.23 -3.70 -2.76
N TRP A 70 0.79 -3.33 -1.99
CA TRP A 70 1.54 -2.09 -2.19
C TRP A 70 2.40 -2.11 -3.45
N GLU A 71 2.94 -3.27 -3.87
CA GLU A 71 3.50 -3.44 -5.22
C GLU A 71 2.45 -3.16 -6.30
N GLY A 72 1.22 -3.63 -6.11
CA GLY A 72 0.10 -3.37 -7.02
C GLY A 72 -0.30 -1.90 -7.07
N VAL A 73 -0.24 -1.18 -5.95
CA VAL A 73 -0.60 0.24 -5.85
C VAL A 73 0.53 1.14 -6.38
N ALA A 74 1.74 1.00 -5.86
CA ALA A 74 2.86 1.91 -6.11
C ALA A 74 3.62 1.59 -7.41
N LEU A 75 3.78 0.29 -7.74
CA LEU A 75 4.43 -0.14 -8.99
C LEU A 75 3.43 -0.52 -10.08
N ARG A 76 2.13 -0.42 -9.80
CA ARG A 76 1.06 -0.82 -10.72
C ARG A 76 1.25 -2.26 -11.19
N SER A 77 1.76 -3.15 -10.33
CA SER A 77 1.94 -4.56 -10.67
C SER A 77 0.58 -5.28 -10.72
N ALA A 78 0.48 -6.39 -11.47
CA ALA A 78 -0.81 -7.09 -11.66
C ALA A 78 -1.23 -7.96 -10.46
N GLY A 79 -0.51 -7.86 -9.34
CA GLY A 79 -0.54 -8.87 -8.28
C GLY A 79 -1.69 -8.78 -7.28
N TYR A 80 -2.37 -7.63 -7.15
CA TYR A 80 -3.45 -7.48 -6.18
C TYR A 80 -4.81 -7.30 -6.84
N GLN A 81 -5.69 -8.28 -6.63
CA GLN A 81 -7.09 -8.29 -7.10
C GLN A 81 -8.10 -8.19 -5.94
N GLY A 82 -7.63 -7.83 -4.74
CA GLY A 82 -8.50 -7.71 -3.57
C GLY A 82 -9.41 -6.50 -3.66
N LYS A 83 -10.68 -6.67 -3.28
CA LYS A 83 -11.63 -5.56 -3.18
C LYS A 83 -11.41 -4.83 -1.85
N LEU A 84 -10.45 -3.91 -1.86
CA LEU A 84 -10.00 -3.14 -0.70
C LEU A 84 -11.18 -2.56 0.11
N MET A 85 -12.19 -2.02 -0.59
CA MET A 85 -13.37 -1.44 0.05
C MET A 85 -14.27 -2.48 0.74
N GLU A 86 -14.41 -3.69 0.20
CA GLU A 86 -15.27 -4.72 0.79
C GLU A 86 -14.67 -5.29 2.09
N VAL A 87 -13.34 -5.37 2.17
CA VAL A 87 -12.65 -5.86 3.38
C VAL A 87 -12.80 -4.87 4.54
N HIS A 88 -12.71 -3.56 4.25
CA HIS A 88 -12.88 -2.51 5.27
C HIS A 88 -14.34 -2.27 5.63
N ALA A 89 -15.30 -2.50 4.71
CA ALA A 89 -16.73 -2.37 4.98
C ALA A 89 -17.24 -3.34 6.07
N GLY A 90 -16.63 -4.52 6.19
CA GLY A 90 -16.93 -5.50 7.25
C GLY A 90 -16.24 -5.23 8.60
N VAL A 91 -15.41 -4.18 8.67
CA VAL A 91 -14.83 -3.69 9.93
C VAL A 91 -15.73 -2.55 10.40
N GLU A 92 -16.77 -2.89 11.14
CA GLU A 92 -17.73 -1.94 11.72
C GLU A 92 -17.05 -0.90 12.65
N GLN A 93 -15.79 -1.18 13.06
CA GLN A 93 -14.91 -0.27 13.78
C GLN A 93 -14.04 0.64 12.91
N ALA A 94 -13.96 0.48 11.58
CA ALA A 94 -13.30 1.41 10.64
C ALA A 94 -14.15 2.69 10.51
N ARG A 95 -14.42 3.29 11.67
CA ARG A 95 -15.08 4.56 11.84
C ARG A 95 -14.19 5.63 11.23
N SER A 96 -14.80 6.71 10.75
CA SER A 96 -14.12 7.85 10.14
C SER A 96 -12.92 8.40 10.95
N TRP A 97 -12.85 8.17 12.26
CA TRP A 97 -11.74 8.64 13.10
C TRP A 97 -10.49 7.75 13.07
N MET A 98 -10.59 6.49 12.62
CA MET A 98 -9.43 5.59 12.50
C MET A 98 -8.54 5.93 11.32
N VAL A 99 -9.15 6.34 10.20
CA VAL A 99 -8.43 6.64 8.96
C VAL A 99 -7.38 7.74 9.17
N PRO A 100 -7.68 8.86 9.87
CA PRO A 100 -6.66 9.84 10.24
C PRO A 100 -5.47 9.27 11.02
N GLN A 101 -5.70 8.41 12.03
CA GLN A 101 -4.61 7.81 12.80
C GLN A 101 -3.77 6.84 11.96
N TRP A 102 -4.42 6.08 11.08
CA TRP A 102 -3.74 5.20 10.16
C TRP A 102 -2.87 6.01 9.17
N LEU A 103 -3.41 7.10 8.61
CA LEU A 103 -2.70 7.97 7.68
C LEU A 103 -1.54 8.70 8.35
N GLU A 104 -1.72 9.18 9.58
CA GLU A 104 -0.65 9.81 10.37
C GLU A 104 0.50 8.81 10.64
N LEU A 105 0.17 7.60 11.08
CA LEU A 105 1.17 6.55 11.30
C LEU A 105 1.87 6.14 9.99
N PHE A 106 1.11 6.09 8.89
CA PHE A 106 1.62 5.73 7.57
C PHE A 106 2.56 6.81 7.03
N GLU A 107 2.17 8.07 7.09
CA GLU A 107 3.00 9.22 6.71
C GLU A 107 4.29 9.25 7.54
N GLN A 108 4.20 9.08 8.86
CA GLN A 108 5.38 9.03 9.71
C GLN A 108 6.31 7.88 9.30
N THR A 109 5.75 6.71 8.95
CA THR A 109 6.55 5.57 8.50
C THR A 109 7.22 5.84 7.15
N LEU A 110 6.52 6.50 6.22
CA LEU A 110 7.11 6.95 4.96
C LEU A 110 8.26 7.93 5.21
N ARG A 111 8.07 8.96 6.05
CA ARG A 111 9.11 9.94 6.38
C ARG A 111 10.36 9.30 6.99
N ASP A 112 10.19 8.24 7.75
CA ASP A 112 11.31 7.54 8.41
C ASP A 112 12.03 6.53 7.51
N THR A 113 11.38 6.03 6.47
CA THR A 113 11.90 4.90 5.65
C THR A 113 12.15 5.25 4.19
N ALA A 114 11.49 6.28 3.66
CA ALA A 114 11.57 6.65 2.25
C ALA A 114 12.98 7.11 1.87
N PRO A 115 13.46 6.75 0.67
CA PRO A 115 14.76 7.19 0.20
C PRO A 115 14.81 8.70 -0.11
N ASN A 116 13.66 9.35 -0.29
CA ASN A 116 13.52 10.78 -0.55
C ASN A 116 12.06 11.24 -0.37
N GLU A 117 11.84 12.56 -0.31
CA GLU A 117 10.51 13.17 -0.12
C GLU A 117 9.55 12.88 -1.29
N VAL A 118 10.07 12.73 -2.52
CA VAL A 118 9.22 12.43 -3.70
C VAL A 118 8.52 11.08 -3.54
N VAL A 119 9.17 10.10 -2.90
CA VAL A 119 8.54 8.83 -2.56
C VAL A 119 7.46 9.01 -1.50
N VAL A 120 7.67 9.85 -0.48
CA VAL A 120 6.64 10.16 0.52
C VAL A 120 5.40 10.74 -0.16
N GLU A 121 5.58 11.78 -0.97
CA GLU A 121 4.50 12.43 -1.72
C GLU A 121 3.78 11.45 -2.65
N HIS A 122 4.54 10.60 -3.35
CA HIS A 122 3.97 9.60 -4.26
C HIS A 122 3.01 8.63 -3.54
N PHE A 123 3.40 8.12 -2.36
CA PHE A 123 2.55 7.22 -1.59
C PHE A 123 1.35 7.96 -0.96
N MET A 124 1.54 9.19 -0.47
CA MET A 124 0.46 9.98 0.12
C MET A 124 -0.60 10.41 -0.91
N LEU A 125 -0.25 10.53 -2.20
CA LEU A 125 -1.23 10.74 -3.28
C LEU A 125 -2.03 9.48 -3.65
N LEU A 126 -1.58 8.30 -3.22
CA LEU A 126 -2.21 7.01 -3.51
C LEU A 126 -3.03 6.45 -2.34
N ALA A 127 -2.82 6.97 -1.12
CA ALA A 127 -3.48 6.57 0.12
C ALA A 127 -4.80 7.31 0.34
#